data_AF-A0A2S8F0V6-F1
#
_entry.id   AF-A0A2S8F0V6-F1
#
_cell.length_a   1.000
_cell.length_b   1.000
_cell.length_c   1.000
_cell.angle_alpha   90.00
_cell.angle_beta   90.00
_cell.angle_gamma   90.00
#
_symmetry.space_group_name_H-M   'P 1'
#
loop_
_entity.id
_entity.type
_entity.pdbx_description
1 polymer ?
#
loop_
_entity_poly.entity_id
_entity_poly.type
_entity_poly.pdbx_seq_one_letter_code
_entity_poly.pdbx_strand_id
1 'polypeptide(L)'
;MSNEKNPSDDKLLVRVIAVMVETETSWGRRIIRGIAQYSEKNAHWHLLIDPRDHEQRSSLPDGWRGDGAIARLSNRQQIEQIQQRNIPVVDVDDIGPVTPEIGRVITDEAARAELAVEHLLSRGFTQFAYFAPPSNRYSNSRGEAFQTAVVTRGYVCHTYRPGYRAGRKMSWDEQQRRVNRWLLSLPRPIAILAVDAHHARQLAEVCHFSSIRVPDDCAILAGDSDDLLCEVSTPPLSAVSLACERIGYEAAAMLHQMMEGKNAPKDPVLIPPNGVVSRRSTDFLAIDDPIIVRALRFIQNHTQHGIGVDDILKEVPLSRRSLEIQFKSYLGRTPAEEIRRVQLERAKELLLNRDLSITEVALSSGFSNATRFGIAFRRKFGTTPRNFRKKILSE
;
A
#
# COMPACT_ATOMS: atom_id res chain seq x y z
N MET A 1 4.16 35.09 -58.56
CA MET A 1 5.07 34.09 -57.96
C MET A 1 4.70 33.97 -56.51
N SER A 2 3.89 32.95 -56.23
CA SER A 2 3.29 32.61 -54.94
C SER A 2 4.39 32.12 -54.02
N ASN A 3 4.55 32.75 -52.86
CA ASN A 3 5.54 32.33 -51.87
C ASN A 3 4.98 31.09 -51.15
N GLU A 4 5.44 29.91 -51.55
CA GLU A 4 5.14 28.64 -50.90
C GLU A 4 5.58 28.70 -49.44
N LYS A 5 4.61 28.51 -48.53
CA LYS A 5 4.91 28.24 -47.12
C LYS A 5 5.67 26.92 -47.03
N ASN A 6 6.91 27.00 -46.58
CA ASN A 6 7.75 25.86 -46.25
C ASN A 6 7.05 24.98 -45.19
N PRO A 7 6.80 23.67 -45.41
CA PRO A 7 6.10 22.80 -44.45
C PRO A 7 7.01 22.22 -43.34
N SER A 8 8.10 22.91 -43.00
CA SER A 8 9.20 22.32 -42.21
C SER A 8 9.43 22.95 -40.83
N ASP A 9 8.39 23.45 -40.16
CA ASP A 9 8.51 24.08 -38.84
C ASP A 9 7.49 23.56 -37.80
N ASP A 10 6.96 22.36 -37.99
CA ASP A 10 6.21 21.66 -36.96
C ASP A 10 7.21 20.96 -36.01
N LYS A 11 7.95 21.77 -35.24
CA LYS A 11 8.70 21.25 -34.09
C LYS A 11 7.66 20.61 -33.17
N LEU A 12 7.65 19.28 -33.09
CA LEU A 12 6.99 18.52 -32.02
C LEU A 12 7.24 19.24 -30.70
N LEU A 13 6.23 19.97 -30.23
CA LEU A 13 6.32 20.82 -29.06
C LEU A 13 6.36 19.89 -27.84
N VAL A 14 7.58 19.54 -27.44
CA VAL A 14 7.80 18.66 -26.28
C VAL A 14 7.35 19.42 -25.04
N ARG A 15 6.27 18.93 -24.41
CA ARG A 15 5.78 19.51 -23.17
C ARG A 15 6.74 19.20 -22.02
N VAL A 16 7.02 20.19 -21.20
CA VAL A 16 7.90 20.10 -20.03
C VAL A 16 7.05 20.03 -18.77
N ILE A 17 7.12 18.89 -18.08
CA ILE A 17 6.29 18.62 -16.90
C ILE A 17 7.18 18.51 -15.67
N ALA A 18 6.88 19.29 -14.63
CA ALA A 18 7.52 19.14 -13.33
C ALA A 18 6.90 17.98 -12.55
N VAL A 19 7.72 17.11 -11.99
CA VAL A 19 7.29 15.98 -11.15
C VAL A 19 7.85 16.18 -9.75
N MET A 20 7.10 16.86 -8.89
CA MET A 20 7.50 17.20 -7.52
C MET A 20 7.04 16.13 -6.52
N VAL A 21 7.58 14.92 -6.69
CA VAL A 21 7.29 13.74 -5.85
C VAL A 21 8.64 13.21 -5.35
N GLU A 22 8.73 12.86 -4.08
CA GLU A 22 10.01 12.41 -3.52
C GLU A 22 10.53 11.12 -4.17
N THR A 23 11.86 10.97 -4.22
CA THR A 23 12.54 9.78 -4.76
C THR A 23 13.16 8.91 -3.68
N GLU A 24 12.96 9.25 -2.40
CA GLU A 24 13.55 8.53 -1.26
C GLU A 24 12.84 7.21 -0.97
N THR A 25 11.52 7.14 -1.18
CA THR A 25 10.68 5.98 -0.85
C THR A 25 10.25 5.21 -2.09
N SER A 26 9.92 3.92 -1.95
CA SER A 26 9.31 3.15 -3.04
C SER A 26 7.98 3.75 -3.50
N TRP A 27 7.22 4.41 -2.61
CA TRP A 27 5.97 5.08 -2.95
C TRP A 27 6.15 6.11 -4.06
N GLY A 28 7.05 7.09 -3.86
CA GLY A 28 7.25 8.18 -4.81
C GLY A 28 7.91 7.71 -6.11
N ARG A 29 8.88 6.79 -6.03
CA ARG A 29 9.50 6.16 -7.22
C ARG A 29 8.49 5.46 -8.11
N ARG A 30 7.51 4.76 -7.52
CA ARG A 30 6.46 4.07 -8.27
C ARG A 30 5.46 5.04 -8.92
N ILE A 31 5.12 6.14 -8.24
CA ILE A 31 4.31 7.22 -8.86
C ILE A 31 5.04 7.78 -10.09
N ILE A 32 6.31 8.12 -9.96
CA ILE A 32 7.13 8.65 -11.07
C ILE A 32 7.16 7.66 -12.24
N ARG A 33 7.29 6.37 -11.95
CA ARG A 33 7.23 5.32 -12.99
C ARG A 33 5.88 5.30 -13.72
N GLY A 34 4.77 5.48 -13.00
CA GLY A 34 3.44 5.60 -13.60
C GLY A 34 3.31 6.79 -14.56
N ILE A 35 3.84 7.95 -14.14
CA ILE A 35 3.88 9.17 -14.96
C ILE A 35 4.70 8.94 -16.24
N ALA A 36 5.88 8.33 -16.11
CA ALA A 36 6.73 7.99 -17.25
C ALA A 36 6.02 7.02 -18.22
N GLN A 37 5.36 5.97 -17.70
CA GLN A 37 4.59 5.03 -18.52
C GLN A 37 3.46 5.71 -19.32
N TYR A 38 2.77 6.70 -18.74
CA TYR A 38 1.78 7.48 -19.48
C TYR A 38 2.43 8.33 -20.57
N SER A 39 3.49 9.07 -20.20
CA SER A 39 4.23 9.95 -21.11
C SER A 39 4.72 9.20 -22.35
N GLU A 40 5.40 8.06 -22.16
CA GLU A 40 5.95 7.24 -23.25
C GLU A 40 4.89 6.76 -24.24
N LYS A 41 3.68 6.46 -23.77
CA LYS A 41 2.60 5.91 -24.59
C LYS A 41 1.76 6.95 -25.32
N ASN A 42 1.60 8.14 -24.73
CA ASN A 42 0.54 9.06 -25.15
C ASN A 42 1.02 10.45 -25.60
N ALA A 43 2.16 10.94 -25.09
CA ALA A 43 2.45 12.38 -25.23
C ALA A 43 3.94 12.79 -25.27
N HIS A 44 4.87 11.86 -25.06
CA HIS A 44 6.33 12.06 -25.13
C HIS A 44 6.81 13.33 -24.39
N TRP A 45 6.43 13.49 -23.12
CA TRP A 45 6.82 14.62 -22.28
C TRP A 45 8.27 14.56 -21.83
N HIS A 46 8.87 15.75 -21.67
CA HIS A 46 10.11 15.90 -20.92
C HIS A 46 9.78 16.05 -19.42
N LEU A 47 10.15 15.05 -18.62
CA LEU A 47 9.87 15.03 -17.18
C LEU A 47 11.05 15.63 -16.40
N LEU A 48 10.80 16.72 -15.69
CA LEU A 48 11.73 17.30 -14.73
C LEU A 48 11.41 16.75 -13.34
N ILE A 49 12.18 15.76 -12.90
CA ILE A 49 11.93 15.03 -11.65
C ILE A 49 12.53 15.77 -10.45
N ASP A 50 11.70 15.97 -9.44
CA ASP A 50 12.00 16.59 -8.14
C ASP A 50 12.87 17.85 -8.25
N PRO A 51 12.42 18.86 -9.02
CA PRO A 51 13.16 20.11 -9.10
C PRO A 51 13.26 20.74 -7.72
N ARG A 52 14.43 21.31 -7.43
CA ARG A 52 14.74 21.93 -6.15
C ARG A 52 14.95 23.44 -6.32
N ASP A 53 14.45 24.24 -5.38
CA ASP A 53 14.86 25.64 -5.28
C ASP A 53 16.26 25.81 -4.68
N HIS A 54 16.69 27.07 -4.54
CA HIS A 54 17.96 27.47 -3.96
C HIS A 54 18.12 27.04 -2.49
N GLU A 55 17.03 26.70 -1.79
CA GLU A 55 17.02 26.16 -0.42
C GLU A 55 16.89 24.63 -0.39
N GLN A 56 17.05 23.97 -1.54
CA GLN A 56 16.94 22.51 -1.71
C GLN A 56 15.53 21.97 -1.37
N ARG A 57 14.50 22.81 -1.37
CA ARG A 57 13.11 22.38 -1.15
C ARG A 57 12.53 21.90 -2.48
N SER A 58 11.64 20.90 -2.42
CA SER A 58 10.90 20.45 -3.61
C SER A 58 9.91 21.55 -3.99
N SER A 59 10.28 22.33 -5.01
CA SER A 59 9.59 23.52 -5.50
C SER A 59 10.03 23.83 -6.92
N LEU A 60 9.18 24.56 -7.64
CA LEU A 60 9.49 24.97 -9.01
C LEU A 60 10.60 26.04 -8.99
N PRO A 61 11.67 25.90 -9.79
CA PRO A 61 12.75 26.88 -9.84
C PRO A 61 12.26 28.27 -10.25
N ASP A 62 13.00 29.29 -9.85
CA ASP A 62 12.71 30.66 -10.27
C ASP A 62 12.78 30.79 -11.80
N GLY A 63 11.78 31.44 -12.38
CA GLY A 63 11.67 31.58 -13.83
C GLY A 63 11.33 30.30 -14.59
N TRP A 64 10.97 29.21 -13.91
CA TRP A 64 10.56 27.97 -14.57
C TRP A 64 9.38 28.20 -15.53
N ARG A 65 9.53 27.68 -16.76
CA ARG A 65 8.53 27.71 -17.83
C ARG A 65 8.26 26.28 -18.27
N GLY A 66 7.28 25.64 -17.64
CA GLY A 66 6.76 24.34 -18.06
C GLY A 66 5.26 24.39 -18.30
N ASP A 67 4.73 23.30 -18.83
CA ASP A 67 3.34 23.20 -19.30
C ASP A 67 2.39 22.66 -18.22
N GLY A 68 2.94 22.03 -17.16
CA GLY A 68 2.15 21.47 -16.07
C GLY A 68 3.00 20.84 -14.98
N ALA A 69 2.38 20.50 -13.86
CA ALA A 69 3.05 19.84 -12.75
C ALA A 69 2.24 18.69 -12.15
N ILE A 70 2.93 17.63 -11.74
CA ILE A 70 2.40 16.57 -10.87
C ILE A 70 3.19 16.64 -9.58
N ALA A 71 2.52 16.86 -8.46
CA ALA A 71 3.19 17.22 -7.22
C ALA A 71 2.59 16.51 -6.02
N ARG A 72 3.38 16.36 -4.96
CA ARG A 72 2.90 16.05 -3.62
C ARG A 72 2.81 17.35 -2.82
N LEU A 73 1.62 17.88 -2.65
CA LEU A 73 1.42 19.19 -2.01
C LEU A 73 1.16 19.03 -0.51
N SER A 74 2.09 19.51 0.31
CA SER A 74 2.08 19.28 1.76
C SER A 74 1.65 20.49 2.58
N ASN A 75 1.69 21.69 1.99
CA ASN A 75 1.41 22.92 2.71
C ASN A 75 0.87 24.02 1.79
N ARG A 76 0.24 25.03 2.42
CA ARG A 76 -0.39 26.15 1.74
C ARG A 76 0.59 27.00 0.92
N GLN A 77 1.82 27.16 1.39
CA GLN A 77 2.84 27.94 0.68
C GLN A 77 3.21 27.30 -0.68
N GLN A 78 3.38 25.97 -0.73
CA GLN A 78 3.62 25.25 -1.98
C GLN A 78 2.46 25.43 -2.97
N ILE A 79 1.22 25.35 -2.48
CA ILE A 79 0.02 25.53 -3.29
C ILE A 79 -0.02 26.95 -3.86
N GLU A 80 0.16 27.98 -3.03
CA GLU A 80 0.15 29.38 -3.46
C GLU A 80 1.25 29.67 -4.48
N GLN A 81 2.47 29.16 -4.26
CA GLN A 81 3.60 29.30 -5.19
C GLN A 81 3.31 28.68 -6.57
N ILE A 82 2.68 27.51 -6.58
CA ILE A 82 2.33 26.81 -7.81
C ILE A 82 1.18 27.51 -8.53
N GLN A 83 0.14 27.94 -7.82
CA GLN A 83 -1.00 28.65 -8.38
C GLN A 83 -0.59 29.98 -9.05
N GLN A 84 0.40 30.68 -8.50
CA GLN A 84 0.97 31.89 -9.11
C GLN A 84 1.61 31.65 -10.48
N ARG A 85 1.99 30.40 -10.82
CA ARG A 85 2.58 30.07 -12.12
C ARG A 85 1.53 29.91 -13.23
N ASN A 86 0.24 29.86 -12.89
CA ASN A 86 -0.88 29.70 -13.83
C ASN A 86 -0.70 28.51 -14.79
N ILE A 87 -0.27 27.37 -14.24
CA ILE A 87 -0.14 26.10 -14.97
C ILE A 87 -1.09 25.05 -14.39
N PRO A 88 -1.60 24.11 -15.20
CA PRO A 88 -2.32 22.93 -14.72
C PRO A 88 -1.50 22.09 -13.74
N VAL A 89 -2.10 21.74 -12.60
CA VAL A 89 -1.45 20.91 -11.57
C VAL A 89 -2.36 19.79 -11.10
N VAL A 90 -1.75 18.62 -10.90
CA VAL A 90 -2.39 17.46 -10.26
C VAL A 90 -1.62 17.08 -9.00
N ASP A 91 -2.30 17.04 -7.86
CA ASP A 91 -1.77 16.54 -6.59
C ASP A 91 -2.01 15.03 -6.46
N VAL A 92 -1.00 14.31 -5.97
CA VAL A 92 -1.01 12.84 -5.85
C VAL A 92 -1.11 12.33 -4.41
N ASP A 93 -1.29 13.23 -3.43
CA ASP A 93 -1.46 12.89 -2.01
C ASP A 93 -2.61 13.68 -1.38
N ASP A 94 -2.96 13.35 -0.13
CA ASP A 94 -4.12 13.90 0.57
C ASP A 94 -3.74 14.76 1.80
N ILE A 95 -2.50 15.21 1.86
CA ILE A 95 -1.92 15.98 2.97
C ILE A 95 -2.33 17.46 2.89
N GLY A 96 -2.31 18.01 1.68
CA GLY A 96 -2.56 19.42 1.43
C GLY A 96 -4.04 19.80 1.50
N PRO A 97 -4.35 21.09 1.74
CA PRO A 97 -5.72 21.57 1.72
C PRO A 97 -6.37 21.40 0.34
N VAL A 98 -7.71 21.29 0.33
CA VAL A 98 -8.47 21.12 -0.90
C VAL A 98 -8.64 22.43 -1.64
N THR A 99 -8.19 22.49 -2.90
CA THR A 99 -8.39 23.65 -3.79
C THR A 99 -9.09 23.23 -5.10
N PRO A 100 -10.11 23.97 -5.59
CA PRO A 100 -10.83 23.63 -6.83
C PRO A 100 -9.98 23.63 -8.10
N GLU A 101 -8.87 24.37 -8.13
CA GLU A 101 -8.03 24.56 -9.32
C GLU A 101 -7.02 23.42 -9.53
N ILE A 102 -6.82 22.57 -8.51
CA ILE A 102 -5.84 21.50 -8.51
C ILE A 102 -6.57 20.17 -8.61
N GLY A 103 -6.31 19.44 -9.70
CA GLY A 103 -6.80 18.08 -9.87
C GLY A 103 -6.18 17.15 -8.83
N ARG A 104 -6.87 16.06 -8.47
CA ARG A 104 -6.33 15.10 -7.50
C ARG A 104 -6.54 13.67 -7.91
N VAL A 105 -5.47 12.89 -7.77
CA VAL A 105 -5.48 11.44 -7.91
C VAL A 105 -4.80 10.85 -6.69
N ILE A 106 -5.57 10.29 -5.78
CA ILE A 106 -5.09 9.90 -4.44
C ILE A 106 -5.48 8.47 -4.11
N THR A 107 -4.91 7.94 -3.03
CA THR A 107 -5.29 6.61 -2.54
C THR A 107 -6.71 6.65 -1.98
N ASP A 108 -7.51 5.60 -2.28
CA ASP A 108 -8.78 5.37 -1.60
C ASP A 108 -8.51 4.86 -0.18
N GLU A 109 -8.53 5.79 0.78
CA GLU A 109 -8.25 5.51 2.19
C GLU A 109 -9.29 4.60 2.84
N ALA A 110 -10.55 4.65 2.39
CA ALA A 110 -11.59 3.74 2.86
C ALA A 110 -11.31 2.31 2.38
N ALA A 111 -11.04 2.13 1.08
CA ALA A 111 -10.69 0.81 0.54
C ALA A 111 -9.39 0.27 1.17
N ARG A 112 -8.42 1.15 1.47
CA ARG A 112 -7.18 0.79 2.17
C ARG A 112 -7.43 0.30 3.59
N ALA A 113 -8.25 1.02 4.34
CA ALA A 113 -8.65 0.64 5.69
C ALA A 113 -9.39 -0.71 5.70
N GLU A 114 -10.37 -0.87 4.83
CA GLU A 114 -11.16 -2.10 4.68
C GLU A 114 -10.28 -3.32 4.39
N LEU A 115 -9.34 -3.16 3.45
CA LEU A 115 -8.38 -4.20 3.09
C LEU A 115 -7.45 -4.57 4.26
N ALA A 116 -6.96 -3.58 5.00
CA ALA A 116 -6.12 -3.80 6.17
C ALA A 116 -6.87 -4.57 7.29
N VAL A 117 -8.11 -4.16 7.56
CA VAL A 117 -8.96 -4.81 8.57
C VAL A 117 -9.33 -6.23 8.15
N GLU A 118 -9.73 -6.47 6.89
CA GLU A 118 -10.01 -7.82 6.38
C GLU A 118 -8.78 -8.73 6.52
N HIS A 119 -7.60 -8.23 6.15
CA HIS A 119 -6.35 -8.99 6.28
C HIS A 119 -6.11 -9.41 7.73
N LEU A 120 -6.15 -8.47 8.66
CA LEU A 120 -5.88 -8.73 10.09
C LEU A 120 -6.94 -9.64 10.72
N LEU A 121 -8.22 -9.45 10.41
CA LEU A 121 -9.30 -10.36 10.85
C LEU A 121 -9.12 -11.76 10.30
N SER A 122 -8.70 -11.89 9.04
CA SER A 122 -8.42 -13.21 8.45
C SER A 122 -7.30 -13.95 9.18
N ARG A 123 -6.45 -13.25 9.94
CA ARG A 123 -5.39 -13.83 10.78
C ARG A 123 -5.84 -14.08 12.24
N GLY A 124 -7.12 -13.90 12.54
CA GLY A 124 -7.73 -14.18 13.85
C GLY A 124 -7.64 -13.03 14.85
N PHE A 125 -7.07 -11.88 14.49
CA PHE A 125 -6.99 -10.74 15.40
C PHE A 125 -8.36 -10.08 15.60
N THR A 126 -8.71 -9.82 16.85
CA THR A 126 -9.95 -9.15 17.26
C THR A 126 -9.70 -7.83 18.01
N GLN A 127 -8.44 -7.56 18.34
CA GLN A 127 -7.97 -6.31 18.94
C GLN A 127 -7.12 -5.55 17.93
N PHE A 128 -7.38 -4.25 17.76
CA PHE A 128 -6.74 -3.44 16.73
C PHE A 128 -6.11 -2.18 17.33
N ALA A 129 -5.01 -1.74 16.73
CA ALA A 129 -4.47 -0.42 16.98
C ALA A 129 -3.99 0.28 15.69
N TYR A 130 -3.97 1.59 15.72
CA TYR A 130 -3.36 2.44 14.71
C TYR A 130 -2.14 3.16 15.29
N PHE A 131 -0.99 2.95 14.66
CA PHE A 131 0.28 3.58 15.03
C PHE A 131 0.68 4.65 14.01
N ALA A 132 0.45 5.90 14.39
CA ALA A 132 0.88 7.08 13.64
C ALA A 132 1.34 8.17 14.61
N PRO A 133 2.65 8.35 14.81
CA PRO A 133 3.16 9.48 15.57
C PRO A 133 2.66 10.84 15.01
N PRO A 134 2.50 11.90 15.81
CA PRO A 134 2.13 13.21 15.27
C PRO A 134 3.15 13.71 14.22
N SER A 135 2.72 13.91 12.98
CA SER A 135 3.57 14.30 11.84
C SER A 135 2.77 15.07 10.79
N ASN A 136 3.45 15.93 10.02
CA ASN A 136 2.86 16.62 8.85
C ASN A 136 3.14 15.86 7.54
N ARG A 137 3.64 14.63 7.61
CA ARG A 137 4.02 13.80 6.44
C ARG A 137 2.91 12.89 5.94
N TYR A 138 1.75 12.92 6.56
CA TYR A 138 0.58 12.13 6.18
C TYR A 138 -0.69 12.77 6.75
N SER A 139 -1.82 12.48 6.14
CA SER A 139 -3.12 12.96 6.57
C SER A 139 -3.68 12.16 7.75
N ASN A 140 -4.51 12.82 8.56
CA ASN A 140 -5.27 12.18 9.64
C ASN A 140 -6.37 11.25 9.10
N SER A 141 -6.85 11.51 7.87
CA SER A 141 -7.83 10.70 7.15
C SER A 141 -7.49 9.19 7.17
N ARG A 142 -6.19 8.89 7.05
CA ARG A 142 -5.61 7.54 7.08
C ARG A 142 -5.99 6.77 8.35
N GLY A 143 -5.86 7.42 9.49
CA GLY A 143 -6.19 6.85 10.79
C GLY A 143 -7.70 6.82 11.06
N GLU A 144 -8.40 7.87 10.63
CA GLU A 144 -9.86 7.98 10.75
C GLU A 144 -10.58 6.89 9.95
N ALA A 145 -10.13 6.63 8.72
CA ALA A 145 -10.65 5.56 7.87
C ALA A 145 -10.44 4.18 8.49
N PHE A 146 -9.23 3.90 9.02
CA PHE A 146 -8.95 2.63 9.69
C PHE A 146 -9.76 2.45 10.98
N GLN A 147 -9.84 3.48 11.82
CA GLN A 147 -10.67 3.44 13.03
C GLN A 147 -12.13 3.19 12.68
N THR A 148 -12.66 3.86 11.65
CA THR A 148 -14.03 3.67 11.17
C THR A 148 -14.25 2.23 10.70
N ALA A 149 -13.37 1.69 9.85
CA ALA A 149 -13.47 0.32 9.32
C ALA A 149 -13.44 -0.76 10.43
N VAL A 150 -12.70 -0.53 11.50
CA VAL A 150 -12.66 -1.42 12.69
C VAL A 150 -13.94 -1.31 13.51
N VAL A 151 -14.39 -0.09 13.84
CA VAL A 151 -15.56 0.15 14.69
C VAL A 151 -16.86 -0.30 14.03
N THR A 152 -17.02 -0.08 12.72
CA THR A 152 -18.20 -0.53 11.96
C THR A 152 -18.35 -2.06 11.96
N ARG A 153 -17.27 -2.80 12.21
CA ARG A 153 -17.28 -4.27 12.36
C ARG A 153 -17.48 -4.74 13.80
N GLY A 154 -17.70 -3.83 14.74
CA GLY A 154 -17.94 -4.15 16.16
C GLY A 154 -16.68 -4.38 16.99
N TYR A 155 -15.51 -3.98 16.50
CA TYR A 155 -14.24 -4.12 17.23
C TYR A 155 -13.73 -2.79 17.78
N VAL A 156 -12.76 -2.87 18.70
CA VAL A 156 -12.11 -1.71 19.32
C VAL A 156 -10.81 -1.39 18.58
N CYS A 157 -10.59 -0.10 18.30
CA CYS A 157 -9.36 0.42 17.72
C CYS A 157 -8.65 1.36 18.70
N HIS A 158 -7.49 0.97 19.21
CA HIS A 158 -6.62 1.82 20.00
C HIS A 158 -5.81 2.75 19.08
N THR A 159 -5.56 3.99 19.49
CA THR A 159 -4.76 4.93 18.69
C THR A 159 -3.56 5.44 19.49
N TYR A 160 -2.39 5.51 18.85
CA TYR A 160 -1.22 6.09 19.49
C TYR A 160 -1.38 7.60 19.64
N ARG A 161 -1.60 8.06 20.88
CA ARG A 161 -1.80 9.48 21.21
C ARG A 161 -0.77 9.92 22.25
N PRO A 162 0.44 10.35 21.84
CA PRO A 162 1.53 10.58 22.78
C PRO A 162 1.50 11.94 23.49
N GLY A 163 0.49 12.77 23.23
CA GLY A 163 0.28 14.07 23.89
C GLY A 163 1.20 15.20 23.41
N TYR A 164 2.01 14.99 22.36
CA TYR A 164 2.81 16.04 21.72
C TYR A 164 2.27 16.38 20.32
N ARG A 165 2.73 17.50 19.76
CA ARG A 165 2.35 17.98 18.42
C ARG A 165 3.44 17.65 17.38
N ALA A 166 3.04 17.59 16.12
CA ALA A 166 3.97 17.43 14.99
C ALA A 166 5.09 18.49 15.07
N GLY A 167 6.31 18.07 14.75
CA GLY A 167 7.50 18.93 14.77
C GLY A 167 8.22 19.05 16.12
N ARG A 168 7.69 18.45 17.21
CA ARG A 168 8.43 18.37 18.48
C ARG A 168 9.73 17.57 18.30
N LYS A 169 10.87 18.20 18.58
CA LYS A 169 12.16 17.51 18.62
C LYS A 169 12.21 16.58 19.82
N MET A 170 12.60 15.33 19.59
CA MET A 170 12.74 14.30 20.61
C MET A 170 14.02 13.50 20.36
N SER A 171 14.64 13.02 21.43
CA SER A 171 15.72 12.03 21.28
C SER A 171 15.14 10.68 20.87
N TRP A 172 15.99 9.87 20.24
CA TRP A 172 15.65 8.50 19.87
C TRP A 172 15.17 7.69 21.10
N ASP A 173 15.87 7.81 22.24
CA ASP A 173 15.50 7.14 23.49
C ASP A 173 14.14 7.59 24.06
N GLU A 174 13.80 8.88 23.93
CA GLU A 174 12.49 9.37 24.37
C GLU A 174 11.37 8.77 23.51
N GLN A 175 11.58 8.72 22.20
CA GLN A 175 10.62 8.13 21.27
C GLN A 175 10.40 6.64 21.57
N GLN A 176 11.49 5.87 21.68
CA GLN A 176 11.46 4.44 22.01
C GLN A 176 10.68 4.17 23.31
N ARG A 177 11.00 4.89 24.39
CA ARG A 177 10.32 4.71 25.69
C ARG A 177 8.83 5.02 25.64
N ARG A 178 8.42 6.04 24.90
CA ARG A 178 6.99 6.39 24.76
C ARG A 178 6.22 5.36 23.97
N VAL A 179 6.79 4.87 22.87
CA VAL A 179 6.17 3.81 22.06
C VAL A 179 6.09 2.51 22.85
N ASN A 180 7.15 2.13 23.57
CA ASN A 180 7.16 0.94 24.43
C ASN A 180 6.08 1.04 25.53
N ARG A 181 5.97 2.17 26.24
CA ARG A 181 4.92 2.35 27.26
C ARG A 181 3.52 2.18 26.69
N TRP A 182 3.28 2.69 25.49
CA TRP A 182 2.01 2.50 24.81
C TRP A 182 1.79 1.03 24.45
N LEU A 183 2.76 0.36 23.84
CA LEU A 183 2.68 -1.07 23.51
C LEU A 183 2.38 -1.95 24.73
N LEU A 184 2.97 -1.67 25.89
CA LEU A 184 2.72 -2.39 27.13
C LEU A 184 1.31 -2.16 27.71
N SER A 185 0.64 -1.08 27.30
CA SER A 185 -0.73 -0.78 27.74
C SER A 185 -1.82 -1.43 26.89
N LEU A 186 -1.46 -1.99 25.74
CA LEU A 186 -2.41 -2.58 24.80
C LEU A 186 -2.78 -4.02 25.21
N PRO A 187 -4.03 -4.46 24.92
CA PRO A 187 -4.38 -5.87 25.07
C PRO A 187 -3.52 -6.75 24.15
N ARG A 188 -3.39 -8.03 24.47
CA ARG A 188 -2.67 -9.01 23.63
C ARG A 188 -3.55 -10.25 23.41
N PRO A 189 -3.49 -10.88 22.23
CA PRO A 189 -2.75 -10.46 21.03
C PRO A 189 -3.40 -9.25 20.35
N ILE A 190 -2.60 -8.34 19.79
CA ILE A 190 -3.09 -7.14 19.08
C ILE A 190 -2.53 -7.04 17.67
N ALA A 191 -3.34 -6.55 16.74
CA ALA A 191 -2.90 -6.19 15.39
C ALA A 191 -2.79 -4.68 15.24
N ILE A 192 -1.63 -4.20 14.80
CA ILE A 192 -1.34 -2.77 14.64
C ILE A 192 -1.16 -2.45 13.16
N LEU A 193 -1.98 -1.55 12.63
CA LEU A 193 -1.70 -0.85 11.37
C LEU A 193 -0.81 0.36 11.67
N ALA A 194 0.42 0.34 11.17
CA ALA A 194 1.27 1.51 11.16
C ALA A 194 0.97 2.38 9.93
N VAL A 195 1.13 3.70 10.06
CA VAL A 195 0.82 4.65 8.98
C VAL A 195 1.57 4.41 7.66
N ASP A 196 2.82 3.96 7.75
CA ASP A 196 3.73 3.66 6.64
C ASP A 196 4.77 2.60 7.04
N ALA A 197 5.57 2.15 6.07
CA ALA A 197 6.63 1.16 6.26
C ALA A 197 7.75 1.62 7.21
N HIS A 198 8.07 2.91 7.22
CA HIS A 198 9.11 3.46 8.10
C HIS A 198 8.71 3.34 9.58
N HIS A 199 7.48 3.75 9.91
CA HIS A 199 6.94 3.66 11.26
C HIS A 199 6.64 2.22 11.65
N ALA A 200 6.23 1.36 10.70
CA ALA A 200 6.09 -0.08 10.95
C ALA A 200 7.42 -0.72 11.36
N ARG A 201 8.52 -0.38 10.67
CA ARG A 201 9.87 -0.86 10.99
C ARG A 201 10.33 -0.38 12.36
N GLN A 202 10.14 0.91 12.66
CA GLN A 202 10.44 1.44 13.99
C GLN A 202 9.64 0.73 15.09
N LEU A 203 8.36 0.45 14.85
CA LEU A 203 7.53 -0.27 15.80
C LEU A 203 8.05 -1.70 16.04
N ALA A 204 8.48 -2.38 14.98
CA ALA A 204 9.09 -3.72 15.08
C ALA A 204 10.41 -3.69 15.88
N GLU A 205 11.24 -2.67 15.71
CA GLU A 205 12.46 -2.46 16.53
C GLU A 205 12.11 -2.28 18.01
N VAL A 206 11.12 -1.42 18.32
CA VAL A 206 10.67 -1.20 19.70
C VAL A 206 10.19 -2.51 20.32
N CYS A 207 9.39 -3.29 19.58
CA CYS A 207 8.92 -4.60 20.02
C CYS A 207 10.10 -5.54 20.31
N HIS A 208 11.09 -5.60 19.42
CA HIS A 208 12.29 -6.42 19.59
C HIS A 208 13.06 -6.05 20.86
N PHE A 209 13.35 -4.76 21.07
CA PHE A 209 14.07 -4.30 22.27
C PHE A 209 13.25 -4.45 23.57
N SER A 210 11.94 -4.58 23.46
CA SER A 210 11.03 -4.71 24.60
C SER A 210 10.56 -6.15 24.83
N SER A 211 11.17 -7.13 24.16
CA SER A 211 10.80 -8.55 24.21
C SER A 211 9.31 -8.82 23.91
N ILE A 212 8.70 -7.98 23.08
CA ILE A 212 7.33 -8.18 22.57
C ILE A 212 7.44 -8.99 21.28
N ARG A 213 6.83 -10.16 21.24
CA ARG A 213 6.95 -11.05 20.08
C ARG A 213 6.11 -10.51 18.93
N VAL A 214 6.74 -10.34 17.79
CA VAL A 214 6.07 -10.06 16.52
C VAL A 214 6.14 -11.34 15.69
N PRO A 215 5.01 -11.92 15.25
CA PRO A 215 3.65 -11.36 15.32
C PRO A 215 2.80 -11.84 16.53
N ASP A 216 3.33 -12.71 17.40
CA ASP A 216 2.53 -13.43 18.41
C ASP A 216 1.83 -12.55 19.46
N ASP A 217 2.53 -11.55 20.01
CA ASP A 217 1.96 -10.62 20.98
C ASP A 217 1.40 -9.37 20.28
N CYS A 218 2.05 -8.98 19.18
CA CYS A 218 1.77 -7.77 18.42
C CYS A 218 2.06 -8.01 16.93
N ALA A 219 1.01 -8.19 16.12
CA ALA A 219 1.15 -8.17 14.67
C ALA A 219 1.30 -6.73 14.17
N ILE A 220 2.11 -6.54 13.13
CA ILE A 220 2.41 -5.23 12.54
C ILE A 220 2.14 -5.29 11.05
N LEU A 221 1.19 -4.50 10.57
CA LEU A 221 0.92 -4.26 9.16
C LEU A 221 1.38 -2.84 8.80
N ALA A 222 2.23 -2.69 7.79
CA ALA A 222 2.60 -1.39 7.26
C ALA A 222 1.49 -0.82 6.36
N GLY A 223 1.20 0.48 6.48
CA GLY A 223 0.16 1.17 5.73
C GLY A 223 0.50 1.41 4.25
N ASP A 224 1.76 1.23 3.89
CA ASP A 224 2.27 1.13 2.52
C ASP A 224 3.43 0.13 2.45
N SER A 225 3.87 -0.20 1.23
CA SER A 225 5.00 -1.10 0.99
C SER A 225 6.22 -0.32 0.57
N ASP A 226 7.33 -0.53 1.28
CA ASP A 226 8.66 -0.11 0.86
C ASP A 226 9.54 -1.34 0.62
N ASP A 227 10.21 -1.38 -0.53
CA ASP A 227 10.93 -2.56 -0.99
C ASP A 227 12.12 -2.89 -0.07
N LEU A 228 12.75 -1.86 0.51
CA LEU A 228 13.88 -2.05 1.42
C LEU A 228 13.38 -2.25 2.86
N LEU A 229 12.60 -1.30 3.37
CA LEU A 229 12.26 -1.26 4.80
C LEU A 229 11.43 -2.46 5.24
N CYS A 230 10.54 -2.97 4.37
CA CYS A 230 9.73 -4.14 4.70
C CYS A 230 10.56 -5.43 4.70
N GLU A 231 11.60 -5.55 3.88
CA GLU A 231 12.40 -6.77 3.76
C GLU A 231 13.46 -6.88 4.84
N VAL A 232 14.14 -5.77 5.18
CA VAL A 232 15.23 -5.77 6.17
C VAL A 232 14.74 -5.72 7.62
N SER A 233 13.44 -5.47 7.84
CA SER A 233 12.85 -5.51 9.17
C SER A 233 12.93 -6.91 9.77
N THR A 234 13.06 -6.98 11.11
CA THR A 234 13.05 -8.24 11.85
C THR A 234 11.86 -8.28 12.82
N PRO A 235 10.80 -9.08 12.54
CA PRO A 235 10.60 -9.87 11.33
C PRO A 235 10.25 -9.00 10.09
N PRO A 236 10.35 -9.57 8.86
CA PRO A 236 9.93 -8.87 7.65
C PRO A 236 8.46 -8.44 7.68
N LEU A 237 8.19 -7.22 7.21
CA LEU A 237 6.90 -6.55 7.38
C LEU A 237 5.90 -6.89 6.28
N SER A 238 4.72 -7.32 6.70
CA SER A 238 3.55 -7.29 5.84
C SER A 238 3.17 -5.84 5.58
N ALA A 239 2.65 -5.57 4.39
CA ALA A 239 2.38 -4.21 3.96
C ALA A 239 1.17 -4.12 3.04
N VAL A 240 0.40 -3.05 3.17
CA VAL A 240 -0.62 -2.73 2.16
C VAL A 240 0.10 -2.24 0.89
N SER A 241 -0.11 -2.96 -0.22
CA SER A 241 0.39 -2.59 -1.54
C SER A 241 -0.50 -1.52 -2.14
N LEU A 242 -0.03 -0.28 -2.12
CA LEU A 242 -0.69 0.83 -2.80
C LEU A 242 -0.49 0.76 -4.32
N ALA A 243 -1.47 1.25 -5.07
CA ALA A 243 -1.43 1.31 -6.53
C ALA A 243 -0.70 2.57 -7.03
N CYS A 244 0.51 2.81 -6.53
CA CYS A 244 1.30 4.02 -6.82
C CYS A 244 1.56 4.25 -8.32
N GLU A 245 1.88 3.20 -9.09
CA GLU A 245 2.07 3.33 -10.55
C GLU A 245 0.78 3.81 -11.22
N ARG A 246 -0.38 3.28 -10.81
CA ARG A 246 -1.68 3.71 -11.34
C ARG A 246 -2.03 5.14 -10.93
N ILE A 247 -1.72 5.54 -9.69
CA ILE A 247 -1.88 6.94 -9.25
C ILE A 247 -1.08 7.87 -10.18
N GLY A 248 0.19 7.55 -10.44
CA GLY A 248 1.02 8.35 -11.34
C GLY A 248 0.49 8.39 -12.78
N TYR A 249 0.02 7.26 -13.30
CA TYR A 249 -0.53 7.18 -14.65
C TYR A 249 -1.81 8.00 -14.81
N GLU A 250 -2.77 7.84 -13.90
CA GLU A 250 -4.04 8.58 -13.90
C GLU A 250 -3.82 10.08 -13.64
N ALA A 251 -2.83 10.44 -12.81
CA ALA A 251 -2.43 11.83 -12.60
C ALA A 251 -1.88 12.47 -13.89
N ALA A 252 -1.05 11.73 -14.63
CA ALA A 252 -0.57 12.18 -15.93
C ALA A 252 -1.70 12.29 -16.95
N ALA A 253 -2.62 11.33 -17.00
CA ALA A 253 -3.81 11.41 -17.85
C ALA A 253 -4.66 12.64 -17.55
N MET A 254 -4.92 12.91 -16.27
CA MET A 254 -5.65 14.09 -15.82
C MET A 254 -4.94 15.38 -16.20
N LEU A 255 -3.62 15.46 -15.95
CA LEU A 255 -2.83 16.64 -16.29
C LEU A 255 -2.86 16.91 -17.79
N HIS A 256 -2.75 15.87 -18.62
CA HIS A 256 -2.85 16.00 -20.08
C HIS A 256 -4.16 16.68 -20.48
N GLN A 257 -5.29 16.17 -19.96
CA GLN A 257 -6.61 16.73 -20.22
C GLN A 257 -6.74 18.19 -19.77
N MET A 258 -6.13 18.54 -18.63
CA MET A 258 -6.14 19.92 -18.14
C MET A 258 -5.30 20.86 -19.01
N MET A 259 -4.15 20.40 -19.51
CA MET A 259 -3.34 21.15 -20.48
C MET A 259 -4.04 21.31 -21.84
N GLU A 260 -5.02 20.47 -22.18
CA GLU A 260 -5.90 20.64 -23.35
C GLU A 260 -7.06 21.61 -23.08
N GLY A 261 -7.11 22.25 -21.92
CA GLY A 261 -8.11 23.25 -21.56
C GLY A 261 -9.32 22.71 -20.80
N LYS A 262 -9.32 21.44 -20.36
CA LYS A 262 -10.36 20.93 -19.46
C LYS A 262 -10.12 21.43 -18.03
N ASN A 263 -11.19 21.69 -17.30
CA ASN A 263 -11.10 22.07 -15.89
C ASN A 263 -10.69 20.88 -15.01
N ALA A 264 -10.04 21.17 -13.89
CA ALA A 264 -9.79 20.20 -12.84
C ALA A 264 -11.13 19.58 -12.36
N PRO A 265 -11.22 18.25 -12.20
CA PRO A 265 -12.38 17.62 -11.58
C PRO A 265 -12.57 18.14 -10.15
N LYS A 266 -13.83 18.35 -9.75
CA LYS A 266 -14.17 18.81 -8.39
C LYS A 266 -13.86 17.75 -7.33
N ASP A 267 -14.20 16.50 -7.64
CA ASP A 267 -13.97 15.37 -6.75
C ASP A 267 -12.64 14.70 -7.09
N PRO A 268 -11.88 14.24 -6.08
CA PRO A 268 -10.64 13.51 -6.31
C PRO A 268 -10.92 12.16 -6.96
N VAL A 269 -10.02 11.75 -7.86
CA VAL A 269 -10.00 10.38 -8.37
C VAL A 269 -9.36 9.48 -7.31
N LEU A 270 -10.16 8.57 -6.76
CA LEU A 270 -9.72 7.63 -5.72
C LEU A 270 -9.22 6.32 -6.34
N ILE A 271 -7.98 5.95 -6.04
CA ILE A 271 -7.35 4.73 -6.53
C ILE A 271 -7.28 3.70 -5.40
N PRO A 272 -7.97 2.55 -5.52
CA PRO A 272 -7.92 1.50 -4.51
C PRO A 272 -6.54 0.82 -4.48
N PRO A 273 -6.10 0.32 -3.32
CA PRO A 273 -4.85 -0.44 -3.21
C PRO A 273 -4.91 -1.77 -3.98
N ASN A 274 -3.74 -2.29 -4.33
CA ASN A 274 -3.59 -3.56 -5.04
C ASN A 274 -3.89 -4.77 -4.14
N GLY A 275 -3.54 -4.68 -2.86
CA GLY A 275 -3.63 -5.82 -1.94
C GLY A 275 -2.76 -5.69 -0.71
N VAL A 276 -2.60 -6.80 0.02
CA VAL A 276 -1.61 -6.90 1.10
C VAL A 276 -0.51 -7.85 0.63
N VAL A 277 0.74 -7.42 0.77
CA VAL A 277 1.90 -8.31 0.67
C VAL A 277 2.09 -8.92 2.04
N SER A 278 1.86 -10.22 2.15
CA SER A 278 1.94 -10.92 3.43
C SER A 278 3.40 -11.30 3.72
N ARG A 279 3.89 -10.94 4.90
CA ARG A 279 5.18 -11.39 5.43
C ARG A 279 5.03 -11.79 6.91
N ARG A 280 6.14 -12.13 7.55
CA ARG A 280 6.16 -12.70 8.90
C ARG A 280 5.54 -11.80 9.98
N SER A 281 5.54 -10.48 9.82
CA SER A 281 5.01 -9.55 10.85
C SER A 281 3.49 -9.60 11.07
N THR A 282 2.71 -10.24 10.19
CA THR A 282 1.28 -10.52 10.43
C THR A 282 0.98 -12.00 10.25
N ASP A 283 2.02 -12.83 10.11
CA ASP A 283 1.89 -14.26 9.90
C ASP A 283 1.62 -15.01 11.22
N PHE A 284 1.05 -14.31 12.20
CA PHE A 284 0.48 -14.93 13.37
C PHE A 284 -0.89 -15.46 13.04
N LEU A 285 -1.29 -16.46 13.80
CA LEU A 285 -2.70 -16.76 13.98
C LEU A 285 -2.91 -16.56 15.46
N ALA A 286 -3.75 -15.59 15.81
CA ALA A 286 -4.12 -15.26 17.18
C ALA A 286 -4.92 -16.40 17.82
N ILE A 287 -4.25 -17.53 18.02
CA ILE A 287 -4.79 -18.80 18.43
C ILE A 287 -3.90 -19.32 19.54
N ASP A 288 -4.46 -19.41 20.74
CA ASP A 288 -3.75 -19.92 21.90
C ASP A 288 -3.56 -21.45 21.87
N ASP A 289 -4.22 -22.16 20.93
CA ASP A 289 -4.08 -23.60 20.73
C ASP A 289 -2.77 -23.93 19.97
N PRO A 290 -1.75 -24.53 20.63
CA PRO A 290 -0.46 -24.82 20.01
C PRO A 290 -0.56 -25.84 18.86
N ILE A 291 -1.59 -26.69 18.86
CA ILE A 291 -1.82 -27.69 17.83
C ILE A 291 -2.29 -27.00 16.55
N ILE A 292 -3.23 -26.06 16.69
CA ILE A 292 -3.71 -25.28 15.55
C ILE A 292 -2.62 -24.36 15.00
N VAL A 293 -1.85 -23.71 15.87
CA VAL A 293 -0.66 -22.94 15.47
C VAL A 293 0.31 -23.80 14.65
N ARG A 294 0.55 -25.06 15.07
CA ARG A 294 1.39 -26.01 14.32
C ARG A 294 0.81 -26.35 12.95
N ALA A 295 -0.49 -26.68 12.88
CA ALA A 295 -1.18 -26.96 11.61
C ALA A 295 -1.05 -25.80 10.61
N LEU A 296 -1.17 -24.57 11.11
CA LEU A 296 -1.14 -23.38 10.27
C LEU A 296 0.28 -23.00 9.83
N ARG A 297 1.28 -23.14 10.71
CA ARG A 297 2.70 -23.04 10.31
C ARG A 297 3.05 -24.05 9.24
N PHE A 298 2.53 -25.28 9.36
CA PHE A 298 2.71 -26.29 8.33
C PHE A 298 2.11 -25.83 6.99
N ILE A 299 0.89 -25.28 6.99
CA ILE A 299 0.27 -24.71 5.79
C ILE A 299 1.16 -23.63 5.17
N GLN A 300 1.55 -22.62 5.94
CA GLN A 300 2.37 -21.49 5.48
C GLN A 300 3.67 -21.96 4.80
N ASN A 301 4.38 -22.89 5.45
CA ASN A 301 5.70 -23.35 4.99
C ASN A 301 5.64 -24.28 3.76
N HIS A 302 4.51 -24.93 3.49
CA HIS A 302 4.42 -25.98 2.45
C HIS A 302 3.45 -25.66 1.31
N THR A 303 2.85 -24.46 1.28
CA THR A 303 1.88 -24.08 0.25
C THR A 303 2.37 -24.22 -1.19
N GLN A 304 3.67 -24.09 -1.46
CA GLN A 304 4.27 -24.23 -2.80
C GLN A 304 4.17 -25.66 -3.36
N HIS A 305 4.03 -26.67 -2.50
CA HIS A 305 4.06 -28.08 -2.89
C HIS A 305 2.68 -28.71 -3.10
N GLY A 306 1.60 -27.91 -3.05
CA GLY A 306 0.24 -28.40 -3.29
C GLY A 306 -0.29 -29.33 -2.20
N ILE A 307 -0.13 -28.93 -0.93
CA ILE A 307 -0.57 -29.70 0.24
C ILE A 307 -2.09 -29.90 0.32
N GLY A 308 -2.52 -31.02 0.90
CA GLY A 308 -3.89 -31.32 1.25
C GLY A 308 -4.15 -31.30 2.76
N VAL A 309 -5.42 -31.50 3.15
CA VAL A 309 -5.79 -31.60 4.58
C VAL A 309 -5.17 -32.84 5.23
N ASP A 310 -5.01 -33.94 4.48
CA ASP A 310 -4.37 -35.16 4.99
C ASP A 310 -2.91 -34.95 5.37
N ASP A 311 -2.22 -34.01 4.73
CA ASP A 311 -0.83 -33.68 5.09
C ASP A 311 -0.77 -32.93 6.41
N ILE A 312 -1.74 -32.06 6.69
CA ILE A 312 -1.86 -31.42 8.01
C ILE A 312 -2.10 -32.47 9.09
N LEU A 313 -2.96 -33.46 8.84
CA LEU A 313 -3.30 -34.50 9.82
C LEU A 313 -2.13 -35.41 10.21
N LYS A 314 -1.07 -35.47 9.38
CA LYS A 314 0.17 -36.17 9.72
C LYS A 314 1.03 -35.39 10.75
N GLU A 315 0.83 -34.08 10.83
CA GLU A 315 1.65 -33.16 11.63
C GLU A 315 1.03 -32.83 12.99
N VAL A 316 -0.26 -33.10 13.16
CA VAL A 316 -1.01 -32.76 14.38
C VAL A 316 -1.75 -33.98 14.93
N PRO A 317 -1.83 -34.12 16.27
CA PRO A 317 -2.53 -35.23 16.91
C PRO A 317 -4.06 -34.99 16.96
N LEU A 318 -4.68 -34.66 15.82
CA LEU A 318 -6.12 -34.39 15.70
C LEU A 318 -6.78 -35.28 14.67
N SER A 319 -8.04 -35.64 14.94
CA SER A 319 -8.92 -36.18 13.89
C SER A 319 -9.29 -35.10 12.88
N ARG A 320 -9.62 -35.49 11.64
CA ARG A 320 -10.14 -34.56 10.62
C ARG A 320 -11.30 -33.70 11.12
N ARG A 321 -12.26 -34.32 11.82
CA ARG A 321 -13.43 -33.63 12.37
C ARG A 321 -13.03 -32.61 13.43
N SER A 322 -12.13 -32.98 14.35
CA SER A 322 -11.62 -32.07 15.38
C SER A 322 -10.88 -30.88 14.76
N LEU A 323 -10.03 -31.14 13.76
CA LEU A 323 -9.30 -30.12 13.03
C LEU A 323 -10.27 -29.13 12.34
N GLU A 324 -11.33 -29.62 11.68
CA GLU A 324 -12.34 -28.77 11.05
C GLU A 324 -13.12 -27.91 12.05
N ILE A 325 -13.52 -28.48 13.19
CA ILE A 325 -14.23 -27.76 14.24
C ILE A 325 -13.35 -26.64 14.81
N GLN A 326 -12.10 -26.97 15.15
CA GLN A 326 -11.17 -25.99 15.72
C GLN A 326 -10.83 -24.88 14.72
N PHE A 327 -10.58 -25.21 13.45
CA PHE A 327 -10.37 -24.22 12.40
C PHE A 327 -11.58 -23.29 12.24
N LYS A 328 -12.81 -23.82 12.23
CA LYS A 328 -14.02 -22.99 12.18
C LYS A 328 -14.14 -22.10 13.42
N SER A 329 -13.85 -22.63 14.60
CA SER A 329 -13.93 -21.90 15.87
C SER A 329 -12.93 -20.74 15.92
N TYR A 330 -11.68 -20.97 15.51
CA TYR A 330 -10.61 -19.99 15.64
C TYR A 330 -10.47 -19.05 14.44
N LEU A 331 -10.77 -19.52 13.22
CA LEU A 331 -10.50 -18.79 11.97
C LEU A 331 -11.75 -18.51 11.12
N GLY A 332 -12.92 -19.01 11.55
CA GLY A 332 -14.17 -18.89 10.80
C GLY A 332 -14.21 -19.66 9.49
N ARG A 333 -13.24 -20.57 9.25
CA ARG A 333 -13.08 -21.30 7.98
C ARG A 333 -12.46 -22.67 8.22
N THR A 334 -12.63 -23.60 7.28
CA THR A 334 -12.08 -24.96 7.33
C THR A 334 -10.59 -25.01 6.98
N PRO A 335 -9.86 -26.10 7.29
CA PRO A 335 -8.46 -26.29 6.89
C PRO A 335 -8.27 -26.21 5.37
N ALA A 336 -9.20 -26.79 4.60
CA ALA A 336 -9.14 -26.74 3.14
C ALA A 336 -9.36 -25.32 2.59
N GLU A 337 -10.21 -24.52 3.24
CA GLU A 337 -10.39 -23.11 2.89
C GLU A 337 -9.16 -22.29 3.26
N GLU A 338 -8.48 -22.62 4.37
CA GLU A 338 -7.26 -21.93 4.75
C GLU A 338 -6.10 -22.23 3.79
N ILE A 339 -5.89 -23.48 3.39
CA ILE A 339 -4.92 -23.83 2.34
C ILE A 339 -5.19 -22.99 1.10
N ARG A 340 -6.44 -22.99 0.62
CA ARG A 340 -6.84 -22.23 -0.57
C ARG A 340 -6.60 -20.73 -0.40
N ARG A 341 -6.87 -20.16 0.78
CA ARG A 341 -6.64 -18.74 1.04
C ARG A 341 -5.16 -18.41 0.92
N VAL A 342 -4.28 -19.16 1.59
CA VAL A 342 -2.82 -18.90 1.56
C VAL A 342 -2.26 -19.05 0.15
N GLN A 343 -2.69 -20.07 -0.61
CA GLN A 343 -2.31 -20.24 -2.01
C GLN A 343 -2.72 -19.04 -2.89
N LEU A 344 -3.94 -18.52 -2.70
CA LEU A 344 -4.44 -17.37 -3.47
C LEU A 344 -3.74 -16.06 -3.11
N GLU A 345 -3.43 -15.83 -1.83
CA GLU A 345 -2.64 -14.66 -1.41
C GLU A 345 -1.23 -14.72 -2.00
N ARG A 346 -0.59 -15.89 -1.98
CA ARG A 346 0.73 -16.05 -2.61
C ARG A 346 0.68 -15.80 -4.11
N ALA A 347 -0.37 -16.28 -4.79
CA ALA A 347 -0.55 -16.02 -6.21
C ALA A 347 -0.65 -14.52 -6.50
N LYS A 348 -1.34 -13.76 -5.65
CA LYS A 348 -1.48 -12.31 -5.78
C LYS A 348 -0.12 -11.61 -5.78
N GLU A 349 0.80 -12.03 -4.90
CA GLU A 349 2.17 -11.52 -4.85
C GLU A 349 2.95 -11.88 -6.12
N LEU A 350 2.88 -13.14 -6.55
CA LEU A 350 3.58 -13.62 -7.75
C LEU A 350 3.05 -12.98 -9.04
N LEU A 351 1.79 -12.54 -9.07
CA LEU A 351 1.22 -11.80 -10.21
C LEU A 351 1.89 -10.43 -10.43
N LEU A 352 2.61 -9.89 -9.44
CA LEU A 352 3.39 -8.65 -9.57
C LEU A 352 4.66 -8.85 -10.43
N ASN A 353 5.16 -10.08 -10.54
CA ASN A 353 6.31 -10.40 -11.37
C ASN A 353 5.87 -10.55 -12.83
N ARG A 354 6.39 -9.70 -13.72
CA ARG A 354 6.07 -9.69 -15.15
C ARG A 354 6.60 -10.93 -15.88
N ASP A 355 7.67 -11.53 -15.37
CA ASP A 355 8.39 -12.63 -16.01
C ASP A 355 7.68 -13.98 -15.83
N LEU A 356 6.79 -14.09 -14.84
CA LEU A 356 6.03 -15.32 -14.60
C LEU A 356 4.76 -15.36 -15.46
N SER A 357 4.55 -16.42 -16.22
CA SER A 357 3.27 -16.72 -16.87
C SER A 357 2.16 -16.99 -15.84
N ILE A 358 0.89 -16.86 -16.25
CA ILE A 358 -0.24 -17.17 -15.35
C ILE A 358 -0.21 -18.65 -14.91
N THR A 359 0.29 -19.53 -15.77
CA THR A 359 0.45 -20.96 -15.46
C THR A 359 1.54 -21.17 -14.41
N GLU A 360 2.70 -20.54 -14.56
CA GLU A 360 3.78 -20.61 -13.56
C GLU A 360 3.37 -20.01 -12.23
N VAL A 361 2.59 -18.92 -12.23
CA VAL A 361 2.01 -18.38 -11.00
C VAL A 361 1.10 -19.41 -10.35
N ALA A 362 0.22 -20.08 -11.10
CA ALA A 362 -0.68 -21.08 -10.55
C ALA A 362 0.10 -22.23 -9.89
N LEU A 363 1.08 -22.79 -10.59
CA LEU A 363 1.90 -23.89 -10.12
C LEU A 363 2.75 -23.49 -8.90
N SER A 364 3.43 -22.34 -8.98
CA SER A 364 4.26 -21.80 -7.88
C SER A 364 3.45 -21.43 -6.63
N SER A 365 2.13 -21.25 -6.79
CA SER A 365 1.21 -20.99 -5.69
C SER A 365 0.57 -22.27 -5.12
N GLY A 366 0.93 -23.45 -5.62
CA GLY A 366 0.44 -24.75 -5.13
C GLY A 366 -0.83 -25.26 -5.79
N PHE A 367 -1.30 -24.66 -6.90
CA PHE A 367 -2.42 -25.21 -7.67
C PHE A 367 -1.94 -26.28 -8.65
N SER A 368 -2.71 -27.37 -8.76
CA SER A 368 -2.41 -28.46 -9.71
C SER A 368 -2.55 -28.06 -11.19
N ASN A 369 -3.35 -27.03 -11.49
CA ASN A 369 -3.49 -26.48 -12.84
C ASN A 369 -4.05 -25.05 -12.85
N ALA A 370 -3.79 -24.34 -13.95
CA ALA A 370 -4.20 -22.96 -14.17
C ALA A 370 -5.72 -22.76 -14.23
N THR A 371 -6.49 -23.77 -14.68
CA THR A 371 -7.95 -23.67 -14.78
C THR A 371 -8.61 -23.57 -13.41
N ARG A 372 -8.27 -24.48 -12.49
CA ARG A 372 -8.77 -24.46 -11.11
C ARG A 372 -8.33 -23.20 -10.37
N PHE A 373 -7.08 -22.78 -10.59
CA PHE A 373 -6.56 -21.51 -10.09
C PHE A 373 -7.42 -20.32 -10.56
N GLY A 374 -7.67 -20.20 -11.87
CA GLY A 374 -8.46 -19.09 -12.42
C GLY A 374 -9.87 -19.00 -11.84
N ILE A 375 -10.55 -20.14 -11.65
CA ILE A 375 -11.88 -20.19 -11.02
C ILE A 375 -11.81 -19.76 -9.56
N ALA A 376 -10.87 -20.32 -8.78
CA ALA A 376 -10.71 -19.99 -7.36
C ALA A 376 -10.35 -18.52 -7.15
N PHE A 377 -9.45 -17.99 -7.99
CA PHE A 377 -9.01 -16.59 -7.96
C PHE A 377 -10.16 -15.64 -8.28
N ARG A 378 -10.93 -15.92 -9.34
CA ARG A 378 -12.11 -15.11 -9.69
C ARG A 378 -13.17 -15.13 -8.59
N ARG A 379 -13.38 -16.28 -7.95
CA ARG A 379 -14.32 -16.38 -6.84
C ARG A 379 -13.89 -15.55 -5.63
N LYS A 380 -12.59 -15.51 -5.30
CA LYS A 380 -12.10 -14.76 -4.13
C LYS A 380 -11.90 -13.27 -4.41
N PHE A 381 -11.41 -12.90 -5.59
CA PHE A 381 -11.01 -11.52 -5.91
C PHE A 381 -11.91 -10.82 -6.95
N GLY A 382 -12.99 -11.47 -7.39
CA GLY A 382 -13.97 -10.90 -8.33
C GLY A 382 -13.51 -10.80 -9.79
N THR A 383 -12.24 -11.06 -10.10
CA THR A 383 -11.66 -10.93 -11.45
C THR A 383 -10.72 -12.08 -11.80
N THR A 384 -10.39 -12.26 -13.09
CA THR A 384 -9.45 -13.31 -13.50
C THR A 384 -8.01 -12.94 -13.16
N PRO A 385 -7.08 -13.90 -12.95
CA PRO A 385 -5.67 -13.60 -12.69
C PRO A 385 -5.03 -12.72 -13.76
N ARG A 386 -5.39 -12.95 -15.03
CA ARG A 386 -4.90 -12.16 -16.18
C ARG A 386 -5.39 -10.71 -16.09
N ASN A 387 -6.67 -10.49 -15.81
CA ASN A 387 -7.22 -9.14 -15.69
C ASN A 387 -6.70 -8.44 -14.43
N PHE A 388 -6.54 -9.18 -13.33
CA PHE A 388 -5.93 -8.68 -12.10
C PHE A 388 -4.50 -8.19 -12.35
N ARG A 389 -3.67 -9.02 -12.98
CA ARG A 389 -2.32 -8.63 -13.40
C ARG A 389 -2.34 -7.43 -14.33
N LYS A 390 -3.22 -7.43 -15.33
CA LYS A 390 -3.37 -6.31 -16.27
C LYS A 390 -3.66 -5.02 -15.51
N LYS A 391 -4.58 -5.03 -14.55
CA LYS A 391 -4.93 -3.86 -13.74
C LYS A 391 -3.78 -3.35 -12.87
N ILE A 392 -2.88 -4.23 -12.42
CA ILE A 392 -1.73 -3.83 -11.59
C ILE A 392 -0.52 -3.40 -12.42
N LEU A 393 -0.32 -3.97 -13.62
CA LEU A 393 0.87 -3.75 -14.45
C LEU A 393 0.64 -2.84 -15.66
N SER A 394 -0.62 -2.62 -16.04
CA SER A 394 -1.04 -1.93 -17.25
C SER A 394 -2.43 -1.34 -17.05
N GLU A 395 -2.46 -0.36 -16.16
CA GLU A 395 -3.37 0.79 -16.13
C GLU A 395 -2.60 1.87 -15.38
#